data_AF-A0A6I7WP21-F1
#
_entry.id   AF-A0A6I7WP21-F1
#
_cell.length_a   1.000
_cell.length_b   1.000
_cell.length_c   1.000
_cell.angle_alpha   90.00
_cell.angle_beta   90.00
_cell.angle_gamma   90.00
#
_symmetry.space_group_name_H-M   'P 1'
#
loop_
_entity.id
_entity.type
_entity.pdbx_description
1 polymer ?
#
loop_
_entity_poly.entity_id
_entity_poly.type
_entity_poly.pdbx_seq_one_letter_code
_entity_poly.pdbx_strand_id
1 'polypeptide(L)'
;MSSSPNKLNVHALIWQDQQLAVLDQRQLPEQVHYDFFTTAAEVAEAIKTMRVRGAPAIGIAAAYAVALSVQQHYSPQNTEWQKQVNADITLLAASRPTAVNLFWALSVMQETLLLIEHSPVDEMINKALEIHQQDIAANKKKALCEIQWVVEF
;
A
#
# COMPACT_ATOMS: atom_id res chain seq x y z
N MET A 1 2.30 -30.45 27.72
CA MET A 1 2.94 -30.09 26.44
C MET A 1 2.19 -28.89 25.89
N SER A 2 2.66 -27.67 26.19
CA SER A 2 2.05 -26.45 25.68
C SER A 2 2.58 -26.22 24.27
N SER A 3 1.78 -26.54 23.25
CA SER A 3 2.08 -26.15 21.88
C SER A 3 1.91 -24.65 21.77
N SER A 4 3.01 -23.91 21.72
CA SER A 4 3.00 -22.48 21.35
C SER A 4 2.16 -22.31 20.08
N PRO A 5 1.21 -21.36 20.03
CA PRO A 5 0.43 -21.13 18.82
C PRO A 5 1.40 -20.80 17.68
N ASN A 6 1.34 -21.59 16.61
CA ASN A 6 2.16 -21.36 15.42
C ASN A 6 1.80 -19.97 14.87
N LYS A 7 2.73 -19.02 14.99
CA LYS A 7 2.50 -17.62 14.60
C LYS A 7 2.46 -17.59 13.08
N LEU A 8 1.26 -17.57 12.50
CA LEU A 8 1.07 -17.40 11.05
C LEU A 8 1.78 -16.11 10.61
N ASN A 9 2.82 -16.25 9.78
CA ASN A 9 3.59 -15.13 9.27
C ASN A 9 2.91 -14.62 8.00
N VAL A 10 1.89 -13.78 8.17
CA VAL A 10 1.09 -13.21 7.07
C VAL A 10 1.34 -11.70 6.96
N HIS A 11 1.34 -11.21 5.72
CA HIS A 11 1.44 -9.78 5.42
C HIS A 11 0.09 -9.25 4.96
N ALA A 12 -0.32 -8.09 5.48
CA ALA A 12 -1.59 -7.47 5.11
C ALA A 12 -1.65 -7.07 3.64
N LEU A 13 -0.51 -6.64 3.10
CA LEU A 13 -0.32 -6.22 1.71
C LEU A 13 0.91 -6.93 1.14
N ILE A 14 0.82 -7.36 -0.11
CA ILE A 14 1.94 -7.94 -0.87
C ILE A 14 1.92 -7.33 -2.26
N TRP A 15 3.07 -6.87 -2.74
CA TRP A 15 3.24 -6.51 -4.14
C TRP A 15 3.88 -7.69 -4.87
N GLN A 16 3.19 -8.22 -5.88
CA GLN A 16 3.67 -9.36 -6.68
C GLN A 16 3.07 -9.30 -8.07
N ASP A 17 3.81 -9.77 -9.07
CA ASP A 17 3.33 -9.89 -10.45
C ASP A 17 2.67 -8.61 -11.01
N GLN A 18 3.19 -7.44 -10.61
CA GLN A 18 2.65 -6.12 -10.99
C GLN A 18 1.24 -5.84 -10.46
N GLN A 19 0.87 -6.46 -9.34
CA GLN A 19 -0.44 -6.33 -8.70
C GLN A 19 -0.29 -6.15 -7.20
N LEU A 20 -1.30 -5.53 -6.58
CA LEU A 20 -1.42 -5.45 -5.13
C LEU A 20 -2.30 -6.60 -4.64
N ALA A 21 -1.75 -7.48 -3.81
CA ALA A 21 -2.50 -8.50 -3.09
C ALA A 21 -2.81 -8.01 -1.66
N VAL A 22 -4.08 -8.10 -1.25
CA VAL A 22 -4.58 -7.69 0.06
C VAL A 22 -5.14 -8.91 0.80
N LEU A 23 -4.68 -9.11 2.03
CA LEU A 23 -5.14 -10.21 2.88
C LEU A 23 -6.60 -10.00 3.32
N ASP A 24 -7.47 -10.96 3.05
CA ASP A 24 -8.81 -10.99 3.61
C ASP A 24 -8.77 -11.45 5.07
N GLN A 25 -8.63 -10.47 5.97
CA GLN A 25 -8.54 -10.72 7.41
C GLN A 25 -9.79 -11.37 8.02
N ARG A 26 -10.93 -11.44 7.29
CA ARG A 26 -12.17 -12.04 7.80
C ARG A 26 -12.15 -13.56 7.77
N GLN A 27 -11.22 -14.14 7.00
CA GLN A 27 -11.09 -15.59 6.84
C GLN A 27 -10.01 -16.18 7.77
N LEU A 28 -9.33 -15.34 8.55
CA LEU A 28 -8.34 -15.78 9.51
C LEU A 28 -8.98 -16.25 10.83
N PRO A 29 -8.40 -17.26 11.50
CA PRO A 29 -7.17 -17.99 11.12
C PRO A 29 -7.41 -19.19 10.19
N GLU A 30 -8.66 -19.49 9.82
CA GLU A 30 -9.03 -20.72 9.11
C GLU A 30 -8.43 -20.81 7.70
N GLN A 31 -8.34 -19.68 7.00
CA GLN A 31 -7.85 -19.59 5.63
C GLN A 31 -7.04 -18.30 5.41
N VAL A 32 -5.87 -18.47 4.80
CA VAL A 32 -5.11 -17.34 4.24
C VAL A 32 -5.57 -17.13 2.81
N HIS A 33 -6.33 -16.05 2.58
CA HIS A 33 -6.86 -15.68 1.27
C HIS A 33 -6.45 -14.25 0.91
N TYR A 34 -6.04 -14.06 -0.35
CA TYR A 34 -5.63 -12.75 -0.87
C TYR A 34 -6.53 -12.35 -2.04
N ASP A 35 -7.04 -11.12 -1.98
CA ASP A 35 -7.69 -10.47 -3.12
C ASP A 35 -6.63 -9.68 -3.91
N PHE A 36 -6.67 -9.77 -5.24
CA PHE A 36 -5.68 -9.13 -6.12
C PHE A 36 -6.29 -7.91 -6.81
N PHE A 37 -5.55 -6.81 -6.82
CA PHE A 37 -5.96 -5.52 -7.32
C PHE A 37 -4.98 -5.05 -8.39
N THR A 38 -5.54 -4.58 -9.51
CA THR A 38 -4.77 -4.21 -10.71
C THR A 38 -4.97 -2.75 -11.11
N THR A 39 -5.95 -2.08 -10.51
CA THR A 39 -6.28 -0.68 -10.81
C THR A 39 -6.41 0.15 -9.54
N ALA A 40 -6.19 1.46 -9.67
CA ALA A 40 -6.40 2.40 -8.57
C ALA A 40 -7.85 2.41 -8.08
N ALA A 41 -8.83 2.24 -8.98
CA ALA A 41 -10.24 2.21 -8.64
C ALA A 41 -10.61 1.03 -7.73
N GLU A 42 -10.11 -0.17 -8.02
CA GLU A 42 -10.36 -1.34 -7.17
C GLU A 42 -9.72 -1.15 -5.78
N VAL A 43 -8.51 -0.58 -5.70
CA VAL A 43 -7.86 -0.29 -4.40
C VAL A 43 -8.60 0.80 -3.63
N ALA A 44 -9.09 1.86 -4.29
CA ALA A 44 -9.90 2.90 -3.68
C ALA A 44 -11.18 2.31 -3.05
N GLU A 45 -11.84 1.38 -3.75
CA GLU A 45 -13.00 0.66 -3.23
C GLU A 45 -12.62 -0.27 -2.06
N ALA A 46 -11.47 -0.94 -2.12
CA ALA A 46 -10.97 -1.76 -1.01
C ALA A 46 -10.68 -0.94 0.26
N ILE A 47 -10.14 0.27 0.11
CA ILE A 47 -9.92 1.22 1.21
C ILE A 47 -11.26 1.71 1.77
N LYS A 48 -12.19 2.10 0.90
CA LYS A 48 -13.52 2.60 1.27
C LYS A 48 -14.37 1.55 1.99
N THR A 49 -14.33 0.31 1.52
CA THR A 49 -15.07 -0.84 2.09
C THR A 49 -14.36 -1.51 3.28
N MET A 50 -13.23 -0.95 3.72
CA MET A 50 -12.42 -1.45 4.84
C MET A 50 -11.85 -2.87 4.63
N ARG A 51 -11.72 -3.33 3.38
CA ARG A 51 -10.86 -4.49 3.06
C ARG A 51 -9.40 -4.16 3.36
N VAL A 52 -8.97 -2.97 2.98
CA VAL A 52 -7.71 -2.37 3.46
C VAL A 52 -8.02 -1.51 4.68
N ARG A 53 -7.44 -1.86 5.82
CA ARG A 53 -7.64 -1.14 7.09
C ARG A 53 -6.37 -1.08 7.93
N GLY A 54 -6.33 -0.12 8.84
CA GLY A 54 -5.14 0.26 9.61
C GLY A 54 -4.43 1.43 8.94
N ALA A 55 -4.06 2.45 9.73
CA ALA A 55 -3.55 3.71 9.18
C ALA A 55 -2.32 3.51 8.27
N PRO A 56 -1.29 2.72 8.65
CA PRO A 56 -0.15 2.51 7.75
C PRO A 56 -0.51 1.75 6.47
N ALA A 57 -1.30 0.67 6.59
CA ALA A 57 -1.73 -0.14 5.44
C ALA A 57 -2.54 0.67 4.42
N ILE A 58 -3.37 1.61 4.86
CA ILE A 58 -4.11 2.51 3.96
C ILE A 58 -3.14 3.37 3.14
N GLY A 59 -2.10 3.94 3.77
CA GLY A 59 -1.10 4.73 3.06
C GLY A 59 -0.30 3.90 2.05
N ILE A 60 0.15 2.71 2.46
CA ILE A 60 0.89 1.79 1.58
C ILE A 60 0.05 1.35 0.38
N ALA A 61 -1.22 0.97 0.61
CA ALA A 61 -2.12 0.59 -0.47
C ALA A 61 -2.36 1.75 -1.45
N ALA A 62 -2.49 2.98 -0.95
CA ALA A 62 -2.62 4.16 -1.79
C ALA A 62 -1.38 4.40 -2.65
N ALA A 63 -0.17 4.21 -2.10
CA ALA A 63 1.06 4.32 -2.87
C ALA A 63 1.11 3.30 -4.02
N TYR A 64 0.78 2.04 -3.74
CA TYR A 64 0.69 1.01 -4.78
C TYR A 64 -0.42 1.31 -5.80
N ALA A 65 -1.55 1.87 -5.38
CA ALA A 65 -2.61 2.27 -6.29
C ALA A 65 -2.15 3.34 -7.29
N VAL A 66 -1.34 4.32 -6.86
CA VAL A 66 -0.75 5.30 -7.78
C VAL A 66 0.24 4.63 -8.73
N ALA A 67 1.06 3.68 -8.26
CA ALA A 67 1.96 2.92 -9.13
C ALA A 67 1.20 2.11 -10.19
N LEU A 68 0.09 1.45 -9.81
CA LEU A 68 -0.82 0.75 -10.74
C LEU A 68 -1.43 1.71 -11.76
N SER A 69 -1.87 2.89 -11.33
CA SER A 69 -2.42 3.92 -12.23
C SER A 69 -1.39 4.39 -13.26
N VAL A 70 -0.16 4.65 -12.82
CA VAL A 70 0.96 5.02 -13.71
C VAL A 70 1.24 3.88 -14.70
N GLN A 71 1.32 2.63 -14.23
CA GLN A 71 1.51 1.46 -15.08
C GLN A 71 0.38 1.30 -16.12
N GLN A 72 -0.86 1.56 -15.72
CA GLN A 72 -2.02 1.42 -16.59
C GLN A 72 -2.10 2.53 -17.67
N HIS A 73 -1.72 3.77 -17.31
CA HIS A 73 -1.95 4.93 -18.17
C HIS A 73 -0.71 5.37 -18.94
N TYR A 74 0.49 5.14 -18.43
CA TYR A 74 1.71 5.59 -19.07
C TYR A 74 1.93 4.89 -20.42
N SER A 75 2.10 5.70 -21.46
CA SER A 75 2.57 5.27 -22.77
C SER A 75 3.23 6.49 -23.44
N PRO A 76 4.34 6.31 -24.19
CA PRO A 76 4.95 7.41 -24.93
C PRO A 76 4.01 8.09 -25.94
N GLN A 77 2.94 7.41 -26.36
CA GLN A 77 1.95 7.93 -27.31
C GLN A 77 0.72 8.56 -26.62
N ASN A 78 0.52 8.30 -25.34
CA ASN A 78 -0.60 8.84 -24.59
C ASN A 78 -0.19 10.17 -23.96
N THR A 79 -0.63 11.31 -24.49
CA THR A 79 -0.30 12.63 -23.89
C THR A 79 -1.11 12.96 -22.65
N GLU A 80 -2.21 12.25 -22.41
CA GLU A 80 -3.15 12.52 -21.31
C GLU A 80 -2.89 11.66 -20.06
N TRP A 81 -1.86 10.81 -20.08
CA TRP A 81 -1.60 9.84 -19.01
C TRP A 81 -1.51 10.50 -17.63
N GLN A 82 -0.87 11.66 -17.51
CA GLN A 82 -0.75 12.39 -16.25
C GLN A 82 -2.11 12.87 -15.72
N LYS A 83 -3.02 13.27 -16.62
CA LYS A 83 -4.37 13.68 -16.25
C LYS A 83 -5.18 12.50 -15.74
N GLN A 84 -5.03 11.32 -16.36
CA GLN A 84 -5.66 10.09 -15.92
C GLN A 84 -5.15 9.66 -14.54
N VAL A 85 -3.82 9.70 -14.32
CA VAL A 85 -3.22 9.42 -13.00
C VAL A 85 -3.71 10.42 -11.94
N ASN A 86 -3.82 11.70 -12.26
CA ASN A 86 -4.35 12.70 -11.33
C ASN A 86 -5.84 12.48 -10.99
N ALA A 87 -6.64 11.98 -11.94
CA ALA A 87 -8.03 11.60 -11.67
C ALA A 87 -8.10 10.42 -10.69
N ASP A 88 -7.24 9.41 -10.86
CA ASP A 88 -7.15 8.28 -9.94
C ASP A 88 -6.66 8.68 -8.55
N ILE A 89 -5.69 9.60 -8.44
CA ILE A 89 -5.27 10.16 -7.15
C ILE A 89 -6.42 10.87 -6.44
N THR A 90 -7.25 11.61 -7.20
CA THR A 90 -8.44 12.27 -6.65
C THR A 90 -9.46 11.25 -6.16
N LEU A 91 -9.68 10.17 -6.90
CA LEU A 91 -10.53 9.04 -6.49
C LEU A 91 -10.02 8.38 -5.21
N LEU A 92 -8.71 8.12 -5.13
CA LEU A 92 -8.06 7.55 -3.95
C LEU A 92 -8.24 8.46 -2.73
N ALA A 93 -8.01 9.77 -2.88
CA ALA A 93 -8.18 10.75 -1.80
C ALA A 93 -9.62 10.79 -1.26
N ALA A 94 -10.62 10.60 -2.14
CA ALA A 94 -12.03 10.57 -1.78
C ALA A 94 -12.45 9.28 -1.05
N SER A 95 -11.64 8.21 -1.11
CA SER A 95 -11.99 6.92 -0.49
C SER A 95 -12.17 7.04 1.03
N ARG A 96 -11.29 7.80 1.71
CA ARG A 96 -11.32 8.06 3.16
C ARG A 96 -10.72 9.45 3.50
N PRO A 97 -11.52 10.53 3.46
CA PRO A 97 -11.02 11.92 3.56
C PRO A 97 -10.33 12.32 4.87
N THR A 98 -10.41 11.50 5.92
CA THR A 98 -9.77 11.76 7.22
C THR A 98 -8.52 10.90 7.46
N ALA A 99 -8.16 10.02 6.53
CA ALA A 99 -7.01 9.13 6.70
C ALA A 99 -5.70 9.88 6.42
N VAL A 100 -5.03 10.38 7.46
CA VAL A 100 -3.79 11.17 7.30
C VAL A 100 -2.71 10.42 6.50
N ASN A 101 -2.52 9.13 6.77
CA ASN A 101 -1.55 8.29 6.04
C ASN A 101 -1.88 8.12 4.55
N LEU A 102 -3.15 8.18 4.17
CA LEU A 102 -3.58 8.19 2.76
C LEU A 102 -3.01 9.43 2.07
N PHE A 103 -3.31 10.61 2.61
CA PHE A 103 -2.87 11.88 2.01
C PHE A 103 -1.36 12.04 2.02
N TRP A 104 -0.69 11.61 3.09
CA TRP A 104 0.78 11.59 3.12
C TRP A 104 1.36 10.76 1.96
N ALA A 105 0.87 9.54 1.76
CA ALA A 105 1.35 8.67 0.69
C ALA A 105 1.04 9.25 -0.70
N LEU A 106 -0.16 9.80 -0.90
CA LEU A 106 -0.53 10.45 -2.16
C LEU A 106 0.39 11.65 -2.47
N SER A 107 0.70 12.49 -1.48
CA SER A 107 1.63 13.63 -1.64
C SER A 107 3.02 13.15 -2.06
N VAL A 108 3.58 12.16 -1.35
CA VAL A 108 4.90 11.60 -1.67
C VAL A 108 4.95 11.03 -3.09
N MET A 109 3.91 10.31 -3.52
CA MET A 109 3.83 9.76 -4.86
C MET A 109 3.69 10.86 -5.92
N GLN A 110 2.89 11.89 -5.68
CA GLN A 110 2.74 13.04 -6.57
C GLN A 110 4.06 13.80 -6.73
N GLU A 111 4.73 14.12 -5.63
CA GLU A 111 6.03 14.80 -5.61
C GLU A 111 7.07 13.97 -6.36
N THR A 112 7.10 12.65 -6.14
CA THR A 112 8.01 11.75 -6.86
C THR A 112 7.74 11.81 -8.36
N LEU A 113 6.48 11.69 -8.79
CA LEU A 113 6.09 11.69 -10.21
C LEU A 113 6.50 12.97 -10.93
N LEU A 114 6.46 14.13 -10.26
CA LEU A 114 6.85 15.43 -10.83
C LEU A 114 8.35 15.55 -11.12
N LEU A 115 9.19 14.72 -10.49
CA LEU A 115 10.65 14.76 -10.65
C LEU A 115 11.16 13.81 -11.73
N ILE A 116 10.28 12.99 -12.33
CA ILE A 116 10.65 11.97 -13.30
C ILE A 116 10.61 12.55 -14.72
N GLU A 117 11.75 12.57 -15.40
CA GLU A 117 11.86 13.05 -16.79
C GLU A 117 11.75 11.94 -17.85
N HIS A 118 11.69 10.68 -17.42
CA HIS A 118 11.70 9.49 -18.27
C HIS A 118 10.49 8.60 -17.98
N SER A 119 10.54 7.31 -18.34
CA SER A 119 9.42 6.40 -18.03
C SER A 119 9.25 6.27 -16.51
N PRO A 120 8.08 6.62 -15.96
CA PRO A 120 7.87 6.68 -14.51
C PRO A 120 7.49 5.33 -13.89
N VAL A 121 7.25 4.29 -14.70
CA VAL A 121 6.63 3.05 -14.21
C VAL A 121 7.49 2.39 -13.12
N ASP A 122 8.76 2.12 -13.42
CA ASP A 122 9.65 1.42 -12.48
C ASP A 122 9.94 2.26 -11.24
N GLU A 123 10.18 3.57 -11.41
CA GLU A 123 10.47 4.47 -10.29
C GLU A 123 9.28 4.61 -9.34
N MET A 124 8.06 4.68 -9.87
CA MET A 124 6.85 4.77 -9.07
C MET A 124 6.57 3.47 -8.31
N ILE A 125 6.82 2.31 -8.94
CA ILE A 125 6.76 1.01 -8.26
C ILE A 125 7.81 0.95 -7.13
N ASN A 126 9.05 1.35 -7.42
CA ASN A 126 10.13 1.37 -6.44
C ASN A 126 9.84 2.29 -5.26
N LYS A 127 9.25 3.47 -5.51
CA LYS A 127 8.84 4.39 -4.44
C LYS A 127 7.76 3.78 -3.55
N ALA A 128 6.76 3.11 -4.11
CA ALA A 128 5.73 2.43 -3.33
C ALA A 128 6.32 1.27 -2.49
N LEU A 129 7.27 0.52 -3.04
CA LEU A 129 8.01 -0.51 -2.31
C LEU A 129 8.83 0.08 -1.16
N GLU A 130 9.48 1.22 -1.37
CA GLU A 130 10.24 1.93 -0.33
C GLU A 130 9.32 2.32 0.85
N ILE A 131 8.16 2.93 0.57
CA ILE A 131 7.16 3.29 1.60
C ILE A 131 6.74 2.05 2.39
N HIS A 132 6.50 0.93 1.73
CA HIS A 132 6.12 -0.32 2.38
C HIS A 132 7.26 -0.88 3.25
N GLN A 133 8.50 -0.88 2.76
CA GLN A 133 9.67 -1.34 3.51
C GLN A 133 9.95 -0.49 4.76
N GLN A 134 9.77 0.82 4.66
CA GLN A 134 9.90 1.74 5.79
C GLN A 134 8.89 1.42 6.90
N ASP A 135 7.64 1.09 6.57
CA ASP A 135 6.64 0.67 7.56
C ASP A 135 7.03 -0.65 8.24
N ILE A 136 7.48 -1.65 7.46
CA ILE A 136 7.96 -2.94 8.01
C ILE A 136 9.13 -2.71 8.98
N ALA A 137 10.08 -1.84 8.63
CA ALA A 137 11.22 -1.52 9.47
C ALA A 137 10.79 -0.80 10.77
N ALA A 138 9.87 0.15 10.67
CA ALA A 138 9.31 0.86 11.83
C ALA A 138 8.58 -0.09 12.78
N ASN A 139 7.82 -1.05 12.25
CA ASN A 139 7.11 -2.06 13.03
C ASN A 139 8.07 -3.01 13.75
N LYS A 140 9.16 -3.44 13.10
CA LYS A 140 10.21 -4.25 13.74
C LYS A 140 10.90 -3.49 14.89
N LYS A 141 11.19 -2.21 14.70
CA LYS A 141 11.81 -1.37 15.74
C LYS A 141 10.90 -1.18 16.95
N LYS A 142 9.60 -0.94 16.74
CA LYS A 142 8.62 -0.82 17.83
C LYS A 142 8.52 -2.11 18.65
N ALA A 143 8.43 -3.26 17.97
CA ALA A 143 8.38 -4.56 18.64
C ALA A 143 9.63 -4.83 19.49
N LEU A 144 10.82 -4.44 19.03
CA LEU A 144 12.07 -4.57 19.79
C LEU A 144 12.13 -3.63 21.00
N CYS A 145 11.69 -2.38 20.85
CA CYS A 145 11.58 -1.44 21.97
C CYS A 145 10.59 -1.93 23.03
N GLU A 146 9.39 -2.37 22.64
CA GLU A 146 8.38 -2.88 23.59
C GLU A 146 8.87 -4.06 24.42
N ILE A 147 9.66 -4.97 23.83
CA ILE A 147 10.26 -6.10 24.57
C ILE A 147 11.29 -5.60 25.58
N GLN A 148 12.08 -4.59 25.24
CA GLN A 148 13.13 -4.07 26.11
C GLN A 148 12.57 -3.36 27.36
N TRP A 149 11.38 -2.75 27.27
CA TRP A 149 10.71 -2.10 28.42
C TRP A 149 10.03 -3.08 29.39
N VAL A 150 9.71 -4.30 28.97
CA VAL A 150 8.97 -5.28 29.80
C VAL A 150 9.91 -6.14 30.68
N VAL A 151 11.21 -6.18 30.39
CA VAL A 151 12.21 -6.98 31.14
C VAL A 151 13.00 -6.20 32.20
N GLU A 152 12.66 -4.94 32.47
CA GLU A 152 13.36 -4.09 33.46
C GLU A 152 12.62 -3.90 34.82
N PHE A 153 11.77 -4.84 35.24
CA PHE A 153 11.22 -4.86 36.62
C PHE A 153 11.25 -6.24 37.26
#